data_AF-A0A354CM46-F1
#
_entry.id   AF-A0A354CM46-F1
#
_cell.length_a   1.000
_cell.length_b   1.000
_cell.length_c   1.000
_cell.angle_alpha   90.00
_cell.angle_beta   90.00
_cell.angle_gamma   90.00
#
_symmetry.space_group_name_H-M   'P 1'
#
loop_
_entity.id
_entity.type
_entity.pdbx_description
1 polymer ?
#
loop_
_entity_poly.entity_id
_entity_poly.type
_entity_poly.pdbx_seq_one_letter_code
_entity_poly.pdbx_strand_id
1 'polypeptide(L)'
;MKSTYININGYLIPNLTYKSGEQMEQLGKYGFLCRDYLKNHRNSTYQVMLLQDTIGKYLLEVVGKAAREREEVILKQLEEKDTLLDKEKDQMAWVRTANQHRAIAEEIILKE
;
A
#
# COMPACT_ATOMS: atom_id res chain seq x y z
N MET A 1 -12.48 -26.58 -10.52
CA MET A 1 -12.94 -25.19 -10.28
C MET A 1 -14.47 -25.22 -10.33
N LYS A 2 -15.16 -24.89 -9.23
CA LYS A 2 -16.63 -25.00 -9.12
C LYS A 2 -17.21 -23.66 -9.55
N SER A 3 -17.65 -23.53 -10.80
CA SER A 3 -18.14 -22.25 -11.34
C SER A 3 -19.53 -21.95 -10.79
N THR A 4 -19.61 -21.03 -9.84
CA THR A 4 -20.88 -20.40 -9.42
C THR A 4 -21.30 -19.36 -10.45
N TYR A 5 -22.60 -19.18 -10.67
CA TYR A 5 -23.15 -18.19 -11.62
C TYR A 5 -24.09 -17.24 -10.87
N ILE A 6 -24.11 -15.98 -11.28
CA ILE A 6 -25.02 -14.95 -10.77
C ILE A 6 -26.02 -14.62 -11.89
N ASN A 7 -27.31 -14.64 -11.57
CA ASN A 7 -28.34 -14.21 -12.51
C ASN A 7 -28.47 -12.68 -12.43
N ILE A 8 -28.12 -12.00 -13.52
CA ILE A 8 -28.37 -10.56 -13.69
C ILE A 8 -29.31 -10.39 -14.88
N ASN A 9 -30.55 -9.98 -14.61
CA ASN A 9 -31.59 -9.72 -15.61
C ASN A 9 -31.82 -10.88 -16.61
N GLY A 10 -31.78 -12.12 -16.13
CA GLY A 10 -31.99 -13.32 -16.94
C GLY A 10 -30.72 -13.90 -17.58
N TYR A 11 -29.59 -13.22 -17.44
CA TYR A 11 -28.29 -13.72 -17.90
C TYR A 11 -27.50 -14.34 -16.76
N LEU A 12 -27.05 -15.59 -16.96
CA LEU A 12 -26.15 -16.27 -16.04
C LEU A 12 -24.72 -15.83 -16.33
N ILE A 13 -24.20 -14.94 -15.49
CA ILE A 13 -22.82 -14.46 -15.57
C ILE A 13 -21.97 -15.31 -14.63
N PRO A 14 -20.84 -15.89 -15.10
CA PRO A 14 -19.91 -16.59 -14.23
C PRO A 14 -19.47 -15.70 -13.06
N ASN A 15 -19.63 -16.19 -11.84
CA ASN A 15 -19.12 -15.53 -10.64
C ASN A 15 -17.59 -15.74 -10.57
N LEU A 16 -16.86 -14.91 -11.30
CA LEU A 16 -15.41 -14.93 -11.35
C LEU A 16 -14.87 -14.08 -10.22
N THR A 17 -14.57 -14.69 -9.08
CA THR A 17 -13.75 -14.10 -8.03
C THR A 17 -12.30 -14.57 -8.22
N TYR A 18 -11.35 -13.64 -8.07
CA TYR A 18 -9.92 -13.91 -8.14
C TYR A 18 -9.32 -13.84 -6.73
N LYS A 19 -8.28 -14.63 -6.45
CA LYS A 19 -7.71 -14.77 -5.11
C LYS A 19 -7.13 -13.46 -4.60
N SER A 20 -6.58 -12.64 -5.49
CA SER A 20 -6.09 -11.32 -5.13
C SER A 20 -7.19 -10.40 -4.63
N GLY A 21 -8.45 -10.62 -5.01
CA GLY A 21 -9.58 -9.81 -4.55
C GLY A 21 -9.81 -9.96 -3.05
N GLU A 22 -9.83 -11.20 -2.56
CA GLU A 22 -9.91 -11.50 -1.12
C GLU A 22 -8.68 -10.99 -0.35
N GLN A 23 -7.50 -11.05 -0.96
CA GLN A 23 -6.27 -10.52 -0.35
C GLN A 23 -6.23 -8.99 -0.33
N MET A 24 -6.89 -8.33 -1.29
CA MET A 24 -6.98 -6.87 -1.34
C MET A 24 -7.77 -6.30 -0.16
N GLU A 25 -8.75 -7.04 0.37
CA GLU A 25 -9.49 -6.65 1.58
C GLU A 25 -8.60 -6.62 2.83
N GLN A 26 -7.48 -7.34 2.81
CA GLN A 26 -6.52 -7.42 3.92
C GLN A 26 -5.38 -6.39 3.79
N LEU A 27 -5.38 -5.55 2.76
CA LEU A 27 -4.33 -4.55 2.56
C LEU A 27 -4.41 -3.43 3.60
N GLY A 28 -3.27 -3.13 4.23
CA GLY A 28 -3.10 -1.92 5.03
C GLY A 28 -2.79 -0.68 4.16
N LYS A 29 -2.60 0.48 4.81
CA LYS A 29 -2.26 1.77 4.17
C LYS A 29 -1.20 1.63 3.06
N TYR A 30 -0.07 0.98 3.37
CA TYR A 30 1.04 0.81 2.43
C TYR A 30 0.71 -0.09 1.24
N GLY A 31 -0.18 -1.08 1.42
CA GLY A 31 -0.66 -1.91 0.32
C GLY A 31 -1.43 -1.08 -0.70
N PHE A 32 -2.29 -0.16 -0.24
CA PHE A 32 -3.03 0.76 -1.11
C PHE A 32 -2.13 1.80 -1.79
N LEU A 33 -1.23 2.43 -1.04
CA LEU A 33 -0.29 3.40 -1.60
C LEU A 33 0.58 2.78 -2.70
N CYS A 34 1.12 1.58 -2.47
CA CYS A 34 1.95 0.90 -3.45
C CYS A 34 1.15 0.41 -4.65
N ARG A 35 -0.09 -0.04 -4.45
CA ARG A 35 -1.01 -0.36 -5.55
C ARG A 35 -1.20 0.85 -6.45
N ASP A 36 -1.50 2.01 -5.86
CA ASP A 36 -1.77 3.24 -6.61
C ASP A 36 -0.50 3.73 -7.32
N TYR A 37 0.65 3.62 -6.66
CA TYR A 37 1.94 3.91 -7.29
C TYR A 37 2.22 2.99 -8.49
N LEU A 38 2.06 1.67 -8.33
CA LEU A 38 2.24 0.71 -9.43
C LEU A 38 1.28 1.01 -10.58
N LYS A 39 0.03 1.31 -10.28
CA LYS A 39 -0.97 1.65 -11.30
C LYS A 39 -0.61 2.92 -12.07
N ASN A 40 -0.12 3.96 -11.40
CA ASN A 40 0.14 5.27 -12.01
C ASN A 40 1.54 5.39 -12.63
N HIS A 41 2.54 4.68 -12.10
CA HIS A 41 3.94 4.82 -12.50
C HIS A 41 4.55 3.56 -13.14
N ARG A 42 3.99 2.38 -12.87
CA ARG A 42 4.46 1.08 -13.43
C ARG A 42 3.30 0.23 -13.96
N ASN A 43 2.42 0.85 -14.76
CA ASN A 43 1.15 0.24 -15.17
C ASN A 43 1.31 -1.10 -15.88
N SER A 44 2.35 -1.29 -16.71
CA SER A 44 2.62 -2.58 -17.38
C SER A 44 2.79 -3.71 -16.37
N THR A 45 3.63 -3.51 -15.34
CA THR A 45 3.83 -4.47 -14.24
C THR A 45 2.54 -4.71 -13.48
N TYR A 46 1.79 -3.65 -13.17
CA TYR A 46 0.50 -3.74 -12.51
C TYR A 46 -0.49 -4.63 -13.28
N GLN A 47 -0.64 -4.41 -14.59
CA GLN A 47 -1.54 -5.20 -15.43
C GLN A 47 -1.12 -6.67 -15.52
N VAL A 48 0.18 -6.96 -15.65
CA VAL A 48 0.67 -8.34 -15.68
C VAL A 48 0.34 -9.06 -14.38
N MET A 49 0.61 -8.44 -13.22
CA MET A 49 0.32 -9.05 -11.91
C MET A 49 -1.19 -9.21 -11.66
N LEU A 50 -2.01 -8.29 -12.17
CA LEU A 50 -3.47 -8.39 -12.09
C LEU A 50 -3.99 -9.56 -12.93
N LEU A 51 -3.51 -9.70 -14.17
CA LEU A 51 -3.89 -10.79 -15.08
C LEU A 51 -3.43 -12.16 -14.59
N GLN A 52 -2.29 -12.21 -13.89
CA GLN A 52 -1.75 -13.42 -13.28
C GLN A 52 -2.36 -13.75 -11.91
N ASP A 53 -3.23 -12.88 -11.38
CA ASP A 53 -3.81 -13.00 -10.03
C ASP A 53 -2.75 -13.13 -8.92
N THR A 54 -1.62 -12.43 -9.07
CA THR A 54 -0.52 -12.43 -8.08
C THR A 54 -0.41 -11.12 -7.31
N ILE A 55 -1.13 -10.08 -7.74
CA ILE A 55 -1.01 -8.73 -7.21
C ILE A 55 -1.39 -8.64 -5.73
N GLY A 56 -2.43 -9.36 -5.29
CA GLY A 56 -2.88 -9.33 -3.89
C GLY A 56 -1.80 -9.88 -2.96
N LYS A 57 -1.25 -11.05 -3.30
CA LYS A 57 -0.16 -11.69 -2.57
C LYS A 57 1.09 -10.81 -2.52
N TYR A 58 1.49 -10.25 -3.65
CA TYR A 58 2.66 -9.37 -3.72
C TYR A 58 2.52 -8.14 -2.81
N LEU A 59 1.37 -7.46 -2.87
CA LEU A 59 1.11 -6.28 -2.05
C LEU A 59 1.00 -6.62 -0.55
N LEU A 60 0.42 -7.76 -0.20
CA LEU A 60 0.22 -8.17 1.19
C LEU A 60 1.49 -8.72 1.85
N GLU A 61 2.19 -9.64 1.18
CA GLU A 61 3.32 -10.37 1.76
C GLU A 61 4.66 -9.67 1.57
N VAL A 62 4.89 -9.08 0.39
CA VAL A 62 6.20 -8.50 0.05
C VAL A 62 6.20 -7.03 0.44
N VAL A 63 5.28 -6.26 -0.15
CA VAL A 63 5.33 -4.80 -0.02
C VAL A 63 4.80 -4.33 1.33
N GLY A 64 3.66 -4.83 1.79
CA GLY A 64 3.05 -4.38 3.04
C GLY A 64 3.83 -4.72 4.31
N LYS A 65 4.68 -5.77 4.28
CA LYS A 65 5.59 -6.11 5.39
C LYS A 65 6.88 -5.31 5.31
N ALA A 66 7.54 -5.33 4.15
CA ALA A 66 8.79 -4.60 3.94
C ALA A 66 8.62 -3.09 4.17
N ALA A 67 7.52 -2.50 3.70
CA ALA A 67 7.23 -1.08 3.89
C ALA A 67 7.12 -0.67 5.37
N ARG A 68 6.51 -1.51 6.22
CA ARG A 68 6.39 -1.22 7.66
C ARG A 68 7.74 -1.28 8.37
N GLU A 69 8.54 -2.29 8.08
CA GLU A 69 9.89 -2.43 8.64
C GLU A 69 10.79 -1.27 8.20
N ARG A 70 10.69 -0.88 6.91
CA ARG A 70 11.46 0.23 6.33
C ARG A 70 11.02 1.58 6.89
N GLU A 71 9.72 1.80 7.06
CA GLU A 71 9.18 3.03 7.66
C GLU A 71 9.78 3.26 9.05
N GLU A 72 9.80 2.24 9.92
CA GLU A 72 10.35 2.37 11.27
C GLU A 72 11.84 2.74 11.23
N VAL A 73 12.61 2.13 10.33
CA VAL A 73 14.04 2.44 10.17
C VAL A 73 14.24 3.86 9.65
N ILE A 74 13.48 4.29 8.66
CA ILE A 74 13.62 5.64 8.07
C ILE A 74 13.21 6.71 9.07
N LEU A 75 12.11 6.49 9.81
CA LEU A 75 11.66 7.45 10.84
C LEU A 75 12.71 7.59 11.95
N LYS A 76 13.30 6.49 12.44
CA LYS A 76 14.41 6.55 13.41
C LYS A 76 15.59 7.37 12.88
N GLN A 77 15.99 7.14 11.64
CA GLN A 77 17.09 7.90 11.00
C GLN A 77 16.75 9.39 10.81
N LEU A 78 15.48 9.72 10.56
CA LEU A 78 15.02 11.10 10.42
C LEU A 78 14.97 11.79 11.78
N GLU A 79 14.50 11.13 12.83
CA GLU A 79 14.50 11.66 14.20
C GLU A 79 15.91 11.89 14.74
N GLU A 80 16.88 11.05 14.39
CA GLU A 80 18.29 11.24 14.74
C GLU A 80 18.91 12.48 14.07
N LYS A 81 18.53 12.76 12.82
CA LYS A 81 19.07 13.89 12.03
C LYS A 81 18.34 15.20 12.29
N ASP A 82 17.04 15.12 12.47
CA ASP A 82 16.11 16.23 12.66
C ASP A 82 15.20 15.88 13.83
N THR A 83 15.65 16.21 15.05
CA THR A 83 14.92 15.88 16.27
C THR A 83 13.56 16.55 16.26
N LEU A 84 12.52 15.77 16.58
CA LEU A 84 11.18 16.32 16.74
C LEU A 84 11.18 17.40 17.82
N LEU A 85 10.58 18.54 17.48
CA LEU A 85 10.44 19.67 18.41
C LEU A 85 9.67 19.26 19.67
N ASP A 86 9.85 20.01 20.75
CA ASP A 86 9.10 19.75 21.97
C ASP A 86 7.61 20.07 21.76
N LYS A 87 6.79 19.02 21.80
CA LYS A 87 5.35 19.11 21.54
C LYS A 87 4.63 20.03 22.53
N GLU A 88 5.12 20.15 23.76
CA GLU A 88 4.51 21.01 24.78
C GLU A 88 4.79 22.50 24.50
N LYS A 89 5.89 22.82 23.82
CA LYS A 89 6.28 24.20 23.51
C LYS A 89 5.63 24.71 22.23
N ASP A 90 5.57 23.88 21.20
CA ASP A 90 4.93 24.22 19.92
C ASP A 90 4.32 23.00 19.25
N GLN A 91 3.04 22.77 19.54
CA GLN A 91 2.29 21.64 18.99
C GLN A 91 2.18 21.70 17.46
N MET A 92 2.05 22.89 16.86
CA MET A 92 1.86 23.03 15.41
C MET A 92 3.16 22.77 14.65
N ALA A 93 4.29 23.27 15.18
CA ALA A 93 5.59 22.97 14.61
C ALA A 93 5.94 21.48 14.72
N TRP A 94 5.62 20.84 15.85
CA TRP A 94 5.79 19.39 16.01
C TRP A 94 5.00 18.59 14.97
N VAL A 95 3.71 18.92 14.77
CA VAL A 95 2.87 18.24 13.76
C VAL A 95 3.44 18.42 12.35
N ARG A 96 3.94 19.63 12.03
CA ARG A 96 4.56 19.89 10.73
C ARG A 96 5.79 19.00 10.50
N THR A 97 6.73 18.96 11.45
CA THR A 97 7.95 18.15 11.33
C THR A 97 7.64 16.66 11.26
N ALA A 98 6.75 16.16 12.13
CA ALA A 98 6.33 14.75 12.11
C ALA A 98 5.67 14.35 10.78
N ASN A 99 4.85 15.22 10.20
CA ASN A 99 4.25 14.98 8.89
C ASN A 99 5.27 15.03 7.75
N GLN A 100 6.26 15.92 7.85
CA GLN A 100 7.35 15.99 6.87
C GLN A 100 8.19 14.70 6.90
N HIS A 101 8.53 14.18 8.08
CA HIS A 101 9.27 12.92 8.18
C HIS A 101 8.49 11.75 7.58
N ARG A 102 7.17 11.64 7.86
CA ARG A 102 6.32 10.62 7.23
C ARG A 102 6.28 10.76 5.72
N ALA A 103 6.13 11.97 5.19
CA ALA A 103 6.09 12.20 3.76
C ALA A 103 7.40 11.75 3.07
N ILE A 104 8.55 12.05 3.69
CA ILE A 104 9.86 11.60 3.19
C ILE A 104 9.96 10.07 3.23
N ALA A 105 9.55 9.44 4.33
CA ALA A 105 9.57 7.98 4.46
C ALA A 105 8.69 7.30 3.40
N GLU A 106 7.47 7.79 3.20
CA GLU A 106 6.55 7.29 2.18
C GLU A 106 7.12 7.44 0.77
N GLU A 107 7.72 8.59 0.45
CA GLU A 107 8.33 8.82 -0.86
C GLU A 107 9.49 7.86 -1.16
N ILE A 108 10.35 7.60 -0.15
CA ILE A 108 11.46 6.65 -0.28
C ILE A 108 10.94 5.23 -0.50
N ILE A 109 9.96 4.80 0.30
CA ILE A 109 9.38 3.44 0.22
C ILE A 109 8.71 3.22 -1.13
N LEU A 110 8.04 4.22 -1.69
CA LEU A 110 7.31 4.09 -2.96
C LEU A 110 8.21 4.09 -4.20
N LYS A 111 9.40 4.70 -4.14
CA LYS A 111 10.31 4.82 -5.29
C LYS A 111 11.18 3.60 -5.52
N GLU A 112 11.30 2.72 -4.53
CA GLU A 112 12.05 1.45 -4.62
C GLU A 112 11.35 0.46 -5.59
#